data_AF-A0AAU7J5L2-F1
#
_entry.id   AF-A0AAU7J5L2-F1
#
_cell.length_a   1.000
_cell.length_b   1.000
_cell.length_c   1.000
_cell.angle_alpha   90.00
_cell.angle_beta   90.00
_cell.angle_gamma   90.00
#
_symmetry.space_group_name_H-M   'P 1'
#
loop_
_entity.id
_entity.type
_entity.pdbx_description
1 polymer ?
#
loop_
_entity_poly.entity_id
_entity_poly.type
_entity_poly.pdbx_seq_one_letter_code
_entity_poly.pdbx_strand_id
1 'polypeptide(L)' 'MSSFFALIVTVCALTGECSDIMLGVYKTESGCDAAAKEQHIKGVCYPYKPAGDQQPAFKF' A
#
# COMPACT_ATOMS: atom_id res chain seq x y z
N MET A 1 -8.36 12.53 -13.50
CA MET A 1 -8.12 11.22 -12.87
C MET A 1 -7.34 11.47 -11.59
N SER A 2 -7.91 11.15 -10.43
CA SER A 2 -7.18 11.16 -9.15
C SER A 2 -6.29 9.91 -9.10
N SER A 3 -4.97 10.08 -9.15
CA SER A 3 -4.01 9.00 -8.89
C SER A 3 -3.72 8.96 -7.39
N PHE A 4 -3.90 7.80 -6.77
CA PHE A 4 -3.48 7.57 -5.40
C PHE A 4 -2.14 6.84 -5.38
N PHE A 5 -1.50 6.79 -4.22
CA PHE A 5 -0.26 6.07 -3.99
C PHE A 5 -0.41 5.19 -2.76
N ALA A 6 -0.14 3.90 -2.88
CA ALA A 6 -0.17 2.96 -1.77
C ALA A 6 1.24 2.79 -1.22
N LEU A 7 1.39 2.92 0.10
CA LEU A 7 2.62 2.59 0.80
C LEU A 7 2.64 1.10 1.10
N ILE A 8 3.56 0.38 0.47
CA ILE A 8 3.72 -1.07 0.62
C ILE A 8 5.04 -1.35 1.32
N VAL A 9 5.02 -2.26 2.30
CA VAL A 9 6.22 -2.80 2.94
C VAL A 9 6.27 -4.31 2.76
N THR A 10 7.45 -4.84 2.52
CA THR A 10 7.68 -6.29 2.51
C THR A 10 8.11 -6.72 3.91
N VAL A 11 7.34 -7.62 4.51
CA VAL A 11 7.64 -8.24 5.81
C VAL A 11 7.99 -9.70 5.57
N CYS A 12 9.15 -10.13 6.05
CA CYS A 12 9.57 -11.52 5.95
C CYS A 12 9.48 -12.20 7.32
N ALA A 13 8.77 -13.32 7.37
CA ALA A 13 8.76 -14.22 8.49
C ALA A 13 10.13 -14.90 8.64
N LEU A 14 10.46 -15.32 9.86
CA LEU A 14 11.70 -16.06 10.14
C LEU A 14 11.74 -17.42 9.44
N THR A 15 10.59 -17.93 9.02
CA THR A 15 10.43 -19.14 8.20
C THR A 15 10.84 -18.94 6.73
N GLY A 16 11.11 -17.69 6.32
CA GLY A 16 11.54 -17.32 4.97
C GLY A 16 10.43 -16.82 4.06
N GLU A 17 9.17 -16.85 4.50
CA GLU A 17 8.04 -16.34 3.72
C GLU A 17 7.97 -14.81 3.82
N CYS A 18 8.02 -14.12 2.68
CA CYS A 18 7.82 -12.68 2.62
C CYS A 18 6.43 -12.35 2.10
N SER A 19 5.80 -11.33 2.69
CA SER A 19 4.50 -10.83 2.28
C SER A 19 4.54 -9.31 2.15
N ASP A 20 3.91 -8.82 1.10
CA ASP A 20 3.73 -7.40 0.86
C ASP A 20 2.45 -6.92 1.56
N ILE A 21 2.61 -5.91 2.42
CA ILE A 21 1.52 -5.36 3.23
C ILE A 21 1.32 -3.90 2.83
N MET A 22 0.07 -3.54 2.50
CA MET A 22 -0.32 -2.16 2.27
C MET A 22 -0.59 -1.48 3.63
N LEU A 23 0.17 -0.43 3.94
CA LEU A 23 0.04 0.33 5.18
C LEU A 23 -0.89 1.52 5.06
N GLY A 24 -1.03 2.10 3.86
CA GLY A 24 -1.87 3.28 3.66
C GLY A 24 -1.97 3.70 2.21
N VAL A 25 -2.94 4.58 1.93
CA VAL A 25 -3.19 5.17 0.62
C VAL A 25 -3.16 6.69 0.73
N TYR A 26 -2.41 7.34 -0.16
CA TYR A 26 -2.11 8.76 -0.14
C TYR A 26 -2.51 9.41 -1.46
N LYS A 27 -2.82 10.71 -1.43
CA LYS A 27 -3.21 11.48 -2.62
C LYS A 27 -2.01 11.87 -3.51
N THR A 28 -0.81 11.91 -2.96
CA THR A 28 0.42 12.29 -3.66
C THR A 28 1.54 11.32 -3.31
N GLU A 29 2.48 11.12 -4.24
CA GLU A 29 3.68 10.31 -4.03
C GLU A 29 4.53 10.89 -2.90
N SER A 30 4.73 12.21 -2.89
CA SER A 30 5.48 12.92 -1.85
C SER A 30 4.92 12.71 -0.44
N GLY A 31 3.59 12.64 -0.31
CA GLY A 31 2.93 12.38 0.98
C GLY A 31 3.12 10.93 1.44
N CYS A 32 3.13 9.99 0.49
CA CYS A 32 3.45 8.60 0.77
C CYS A 32 4.91 8.43 1.22
N ASP A 33 5.87 9.07 0.53
CA ASP A 33 7.29 9.02 0.90
C ASP A 33 7.57 9.69 2.25
N ALA A 34 6.89 10.80 2.53
CA ALA A 34 7.00 11.48 3.82
C ALA A 34 6.52 10.56 4.96
N ALA A 35 5.40 9.86 4.77
CA ALA A 35 4.89 8.91 5.75
C ALA A 35 5.83 7.71 5.96
N ALA A 36 6.44 7.20 4.89
CA ALA A 36 7.44 6.13 4.98
C ALA A 36 8.66 6.55 5.82
N LYS A 37 9.13 7.79 5.61
CA LYS A 37 10.24 8.38 6.38
C LYS A 37 9.87 8.62 7.83
N GLU A 38 8.70 9.17 8.10
CA GLU A 38 8.19 9.46 9.45
C GLU A 38 8.03 8.18 10.28
N GLN A 39 7.53 7.11 9.67
CA GLN A 39 7.39 5.80 10.31
C GLN A 39 8.70 5.01 10.37
N HIS A 40 9.80 5.56 9.84
CA HIS A 40 11.11 4.91 9.75
C HIS A 40 11.06 3.51 9.11
N ILE A 41 10.20 3.33 8.11
CA ILE A 41 10.01 2.06 7.39
C ILE A 41 10.63 2.10 6.01
N LYS A 42 11.16 0.95 5.57
CA LYS A 42 11.61 0.73 4.19
C LYS A 42 10.41 0.35 3.31
N GLY A 43 9.48 1.29 3.14
CA GLY A 43 8.33 1.12 2.26
C GLY A 43 8.55 1.72 0.88
N VAL A 44 7.76 1.26 -0.10
CA VAL A 44 7.75 1.76 -1.48
C VAL A 44 6.35 2.27 -1.81
N CYS A 45 6.29 3.42 -2.46
CA CYS A 45 5.07 4.07 -2.88
C CYS A 45 4.71 3.67 -4.31
N TYR A 46 3.61 2.94 -4.49
CA TYR A 46 3.15 2.49 -5.79
C TYR A 46 1.89 3.24 -6.24
N PRO A 47 1.75 3.58 -7.54
CA PRO A 47 0.51 4.09 -8.07
C PRO A 47 -0.65 3.14 -7.77
N TYR A 48 -1.67 3.65 -7.09
CA TYR A 48 -2.84 2.90 -6.66
C TYR A 48 -4.09 3.46 -7.33
N LYS A 49 -4.91 2.54 -7.84
CA LYS A 49 -6.27 2.84 -8.29
C LYS A 49 -7.21 2.03 -7.41
N PRO A 50 -8.15 2.66 -6.70
CA PRO A 50 -9.17 1.91 -6.00
C PRO A 50 -9.91 1.05 -7.04
N ALA A 51 -10.15 -0.21 -6.69
CA ALA A 51 -11.19 -0.96 -7.38
C ALA A 51 -12.48 -0.14 -7.20
N GLY A 52 -13.15 0.23 -8.29
CA GLY A 52 -14.43 0.95 -8.22
C GLY A 52 -15.54 0.07 -7.60
N ASP A 53 -16.76 0.16 -8.11
CA ASP A 53 -17.92 -0.68 -7.70
C ASP A 53 -17.78 -2.19 -8.03
N GLN A 54 -16.56 -2.74 -7.93
CA GLN A 54 -16.30 -4.18 -7.89
C GLN A 54 -16.77 -4.68 -6.53
N GLN A 55 -18.09 -4.86 -6.42
CA GLN A 55 -18.72 -5.53 -5.28
C GLN A 55 -18.05 -6.90 -5.12
N PRO A 56 -17.56 -7.27 -3.92
CA PRO A 56 -16.96 -8.58 -3.73
C PRO A 56 -17.95 -9.66 -4.19
N ALA A 57 -17.47 -10.61 -5.00
CA ALA A 57 -18.29 -11.68 -5.58
C ALA A 57 -18.85 -12.67 -4.52
N PHE A 58 -18.64 -12.39 -3.23
CA PHE A 58 -19.21 -13.16 -2.15
C PHE A 58 -20.65 -12.71 -1.88
N LYS A 59 -21.60 -13.45 -2.46
CA LYS A 59 -22.94 -13.59 -1.87
C LYS A 59 -22.83 -14.69 -0.81
N PHE A 60 -23.12 -14.35 0.45
CA PHE A 60 -23.34 -15.32 1.53
C PHE A 60 -24.72 -15.96 1.37
#